data_AF-A0AA50TPK6-F1
#
_entry.id   AF-A0AA50TPK6-F1
#
_cell.length_a   1.000
_cell.length_b   1.000
_cell.length_c   1.000
_cell.angle_alpha   90.00
_cell.angle_beta   90.00
_cell.angle_gamma   90.00
#
_symmetry.space_group_name_H-M   'P 1'
#
loop_
_entity.id
_entity.type
_entity.pdbx_description
1 polymer ?
#
loop_
_entity_poly.entity_id
_entity_poly.type
_entity_poly.pdbx_seq_one_letter_code
_entity_poly.pdbx_strand_id
1 'polypeptide(L)'
;LDLPELQGEIDEVSIEKCKEAARILKKPVFVEDTSLCFNALEGLPGPYIKWFLDKLKPEGLTKLLAGWEDKSAEAVCTFAY
;
A
#
# COMPACT_ATOMS: atom_id res chain seq x y z
N LEU A 1 -6.78 8.58 13.06
CA LEU A 1 -6.58 9.91 12.46
C LEU A 1 -6.98 9.75 11.01
N ASP A 2 -7.86 10.61 10.49
CA ASP A 2 -8.13 10.57 9.05
C ASP A 2 -6.96 11.28 8.36
N LEU A 3 -6.20 10.52 7.57
CA LEU A 3 -5.01 10.98 6.88
C LEU A 3 -5.21 10.78 5.39
N PRO A 4 -4.75 11.71 4.54
CA PRO A 4 -4.80 11.51 3.10
C PRO A 4 -3.99 10.27 2.72
N GLU A 5 -4.59 9.37 1.94
CA GLU A 5 -3.86 8.29 1.26
C GLU A 5 -3.20 8.87 0.02
N LEU A 6 -1.95 9.31 0.18
CA LEU A 6 -1.16 9.86 -0.89
C LEU A 6 -0.78 8.77 -1.90
N GLN A 7 -0.59 9.19 -3.15
CA GLN A 7 -0.11 8.32 -4.23
C GLN A 7 1.39 8.50 -4.36
N GLY A 8 2.11 7.40 -4.60
CA GLY A 8 3.55 7.37 -4.73
C GLY A 8 4.11 5.97 -4.48
N GLU A 9 5.42 5.92 -4.31
CA GLU A 9 6.11 4.69 -3.91
C GLU A 9 5.87 4.37 -2.43
N ILE A 10 6.04 3.10 -2.04
CA ILE A 10 5.72 2.59 -0.69
C ILE A 10 6.36 3.46 0.42
N ASP A 11 7.63 3.82 0.25
CA ASP A 11 8.38 4.62 1.22
C ASP A 11 7.89 6.06 1.28
N GLU A 12 7.60 6.67 0.13
CA GLU A 12 7.10 8.05 0.04
C GLU A 12 5.74 8.19 0.72
N VAL A 13 4.84 7.22 0.47
CA VAL A 13 3.51 7.17 1.10
C VAL A 13 3.64 7.08 2.62
N SER A 14 4.50 6.19 3.12
CA SER A 14 4.71 5.97 4.56
C SER A 14 5.31 7.20 5.24
N ILE A 15 6.32 7.84 4.60
CA ILE A 15 7.00 9.04 5.11
C ILE A 15 6.01 10.20 5.22
N GLU A 16 5.25 10.49 4.16
CA GLU A 16 4.35 11.62 4.14
C GLU A 16 3.16 11.42 5.08
N LYS A 17 2.64 10.19 5.20
CA LYS A 17 1.61 9.85 6.20
C LYS A 17 2.10 10.05 7.63
N CYS A 18 3.35 9.67 7.92
CA CYS A 18 3.97 9.90 9.22
C CYS A 18 4.16 11.39 9.51
N LYS A 19 4.71 12.15 8.56
CA LYS A 19 4.87 13.62 8.69
C LYS A 19 3.53 14.31 8.93
N GLU A 20 2.49 13.94 8.20
CA GLU A 20 1.16 14.54 8.36
C GLU A 20 0.54 14.19 9.72
N ALA A 21 0.69 12.94 10.17
CA ALA A 21 0.27 12.52 11.50
C ALA A 21 0.99 13.33 12.60
N ALA A 22 2.31 13.48 12.49
CA ALA A 22 3.13 14.27 13.42
C ALA A 22 2.71 15.74 13.43
N ARG A 23 2.44 16.31 12.26
CA ARG A 23 2.00 17.71 12.08
C ARG A 23 0.67 17.97 12.79
N ILE A 24 -0.29 17.05 12.69
CA ILE A 24 -1.61 17.16 13.33
C ILE A 24 -1.51 16.94 14.84
N LEU A 25 -0.82 15.89 15.28
CA LEU A 25 -0.80 15.47 16.68
C LEU A 25 0.22 16.23 17.54
N LYS A 26 1.25 16.84 16.92
CA LYS A 26 2.36 17.54 17.57
C LYS A 26 3.05 16.72 18.66
N LYS A 27 3.20 15.41 18.40
CA LYS A 27 3.78 14.41 19.29
C LYS A 27 4.57 13.40 18.44
N PRO A 28 5.45 12.58 19.05
CA PRO A 28 5.96 11.39 18.39
C PRO A 28 4.79 10.52 17.91
N VAL A 29 4.86 10.07 16.67
CA VAL A 29 3.83 9.25 16.02
C VAL A 29 4.50 8.01 15.46
N PHE A 30 3.71 6.95 15.30
CA PHE A 30 4.14 5.72 14.67
C PHE A 30 3.06 5.35 13.66
N VAL A 31 3.47 5.13 12.41
CA VAL A 31 2.58 4.82 11.30
C VAL A 31 2.98 3.51 10.68
N GLU A 32 1.97 2.73 10.30
CA GLU A 32 2.10 1.48 9.54
C GLU A 32 1.36 1.62 8.21
N ASP A 33 1.98 1.10 7.15
CA ASP A 33 1.38 0.90 5.84
C ASP A 33 1.67 -0.51 5.33
N THR A 34 0.68 -1.10 4.67
CA THR A 34 0.79 -2.45 4.10
C THR A 34 0.49 -2.41 2.61
N SER A 35 1.40 -3.00 1.84
CA SER A 35 1.31 -3.11 0.38
C SER A 35 1.27 -4.57 -0.06
N LEU A 36 0.59 -4.84 -1.17
CA LEU A 36 0.65 -6.13 -1.85
C LEU A 36 1.20 -5.92 -3.25
N CYS A 37 2.38 -6.47 -3.50
CA CYS A 37 3.17 -6.22 -4.70
C CYS A 37 3.19 -7.46 -5.57
N PHE A 38 2.53 -7.42 -6.74
CA PHE A 38 2.64 -8.50 -7.71
C PHE A 38 3.84 -8.26 -8.62
N ASN A 39 4.74 -9.25 -8.70
CA ASN A 39 5.96 -9.14 -9.50
C ASN A 39 5.64 -8.96 -10.99
N ALA A 40 4.61 -9.66 -11.48
CA ALA A 40 4.11 -9.53 -12.83
C ALA A 40 3.53 -8.15 -13.17
N LEU A 41 3.16 -7.34 -12.17
CA LEU A 41 2.65 -5.97 -12.37
C LEU A 41 3.64 -4.92 -11.86
N GLU A 42 4.92 -5.25 -11.84
CA GLU A 42 6.00 -4.34 -11.42
C GLU A 42 5.72 -3.73 -10.02
N GLY A 43 5.19 -4.54 -9.11
CA GLY A 43 4.89 -4.14 -7.73
C GLY A 43 3.48 -3.59 -7.50
N LEU A 44 2.64 -3.44 -8.53
CA LEU A 44 1.23 -3.08 -8.35
C LEU A 44 0.40 -4.28 -7.82
N PRO A 45 -0.72 -4.03 -7.12
CA PRO A 45 -1.28 -2.72 -6.76
C PRO A 45 -0.51 -1.97 -5.67
N GLY A 46 0.46 -2.60 -4.99
CA GLY A 46 1.35 -1.95 -4.04
C GLY A 46 0.58 -1.25 -2.91
N PRO A 47 0.83 0.04 -2.63
CA PRO A 47 0.16 0.79 -1.58
C PRO A 47 -1.34 1.00 -1.85
N TYR A 48 -1.81 0.76 -3.09
CA TYR A 48 -3.21 0.91 -3.47
C TYR A 48 -4.07 -0.34 -3.17
N ILE A 49 -3.51 -1.36 -2.53
CA ILE A 49 -4.18 -2.66 -2.31
C ILE A 49 -5.54 -2.53 -1.64
N LYS A 50 -5.74 -1.56 -0.74
CA LYS A 50 -7.04 -1.29 -0.10
C LYS A 50 -8.17 -1.08 -1.13
N TRP A 51 -7.91 -0.26 -2.14
CA TRP A 51 -8.90 0.07 -3.17
C TRP A 51 -9.13 -1.10 -4.12
N PHE A 52 -8.06 -1.80 -4.51
CA PHE A 52 -8.15 -2.97 -5.36
C PHE A 52 -8.93 -4.09 -4.66
N LEU A 53 -8.65 -4.35 -3.39
CA LEU A 53 -9.36 -5.36 -2.60
C LEU A 53 -10.84 -5.00 -2.41
N ASP A 54 -11.17 -3.73 -2.14
CA ASP A 54 -12.56 -3.30 -2.01
C ASP A 54 -13.36 -3.54 -3.29
N LYS A 55 -12.81 -3.18 -4.46
CA LYS A 55 -13.52 -3.26 -5.74
C LYS A 55 -13.49 -4.65 -6.37
N LEU A 56 -12.36 -5.33 -6.30
CA LEU A 56 -12.14 -6.59 -7.01
C LEU A 56 -12.45 -7.81 -6.14
N LYS A 57 -12.38 -7.67 -4.81
CA LYS A 57 -12.39 -8.79 -3.85
C LYS A 57 -11.20 -9.74 -4.09
N PRO A 58 -10.94 -10.71 -3.19
CA PRO A 58 -9.82 -11.65 -3.37
C PRO A 58 -9.85 -12.39 -4.72
N GLU A 59 -11.04 -12.74 -5.21
CA GLU A 59 -11.22 -13.44 -6.47
C GLU A 59 -10.86 -12.56 -7.68
N GLY A 60 -11.12 -11.25 -7.61
CA GLY A 60 -10.74 -10.33 -8.66
C GLY A 60 -9.24 -10.02 -8.65
N LEU A 61 -8.59 -10.00 -7.48
CA LEU A 61 -7.13 -9.85 -7.39
C LEU A 61 -6.39 -11.01 -8.09
N THR A 62 -6.84 -12.24 -7.88
CA THR A 62 -6.25 -13.40 -8.56
C THR A 62 -6.54 -13.39 -10.07
N LYS A 63 -7.75 -12.97 -10.48
CA LYS A 63 -8.09 -12.77 -11.90
C LYS A 63 -7.28 -11.66 -12.56
N LEU A 64 -6.87 -10.63 -11.83
CA LEU A 64 -5.99 -9.56 -12.34
C LEU A 64 -4.70 -10.15 -12.93
N LEU A 65 -4.21 -11.24 -12.34
CA LEU A 65 -3.00 -11.92 -12.79
C LEU A 65 -3.26 -12.97 -13.86
N ALA A 66 -4.50 -13.22 -14.32
CA ALA A 66 -4.82 -14.37 -15.18
C ALA A 66 -3.95 -14.45 -16.46
N GLY A 67 -3.63 -13.32 -17.07
CA GLY A 67 -2.82 -13.22 -18.30
C GLY A 67 -1.30 -13.31 -18.13
N TRP A 68 -0.80 -13.41 -16.89
CA TRP A 68 0.64 -13.43 -16.59
C TRP A 68 1.10 -14.84 -16.25
N GLU A 69 2.30 -15.25 -16.63
CA GLU A 69 2.85 -16.53 -16.17
C GLU A 69 3.28 -16.45 -14.70
N ASP A 70 3.93 -15.35 -14.33
CA ASP A 70 4.35 -15.08 -12.97
C ASP A 70 3.15 -14.71 -12.07
N LYS A 71 3.00 -15.46 -10.98
CA LYS A 71 1.97 -15.27 -9.94
C LYS A 71 2.59 -14.92 -8.58
N SER A 72 3.90 -14.74 -8.53
CA SER A 72 4.60 -14.40 -7.30
C SER A 72 4.24 -13.00 -6.83
N ALA A 73 4.22 -12.84 -5.51
CA ALA A 73 3.78 -11.63 -4.85
C ALA A 73 4.50 -11.46 -3.53
N GLU A 74 4.68 -10.21 -3.11
CA GLU A 74 5.24 -9.86 -1.82
C GLU A 74 4.24 -9.02 -1.03
N ALA A 75 4.07 -9.36 0.25
CA ALA A 75 3.38 -8.50 1.20
C ALA A 75 4.44 -7.68 1.93
N VAL A 76 4.40 -6.37 1.75
CA VAL A 76 5.37 -5.44 2.33
C VAL A 76 4.68 -4.64 3.43
N CYS A 77 5.25 -4.66 4.63
CA CYS A 77 4.82 -3.82 5.73
C CYS A 77 5.92 -2.81 6.04
N THR A 78 5.56 -1.53 6.04
CA THR A 78 6.48 -0.41 6.28
C THR A 78 6.05 0.33 7.54
N PHE A 79 7.02 0.53 8.43
CA PHE A 79 6.84 1.33 9.63
C PHE A 79 7.60 2.66 9.49
N ALA A 80 6.92 3.75 9.79
CA ALA A 80 7.51 5.10 9.82
C ALA A 80 7.31 5.73 11.21
N TYR A 81 8.33 6.45 11.67
CA TYR A 81 8.40 7.08 12.99
C TYR A 81 9.05 8.47 12.90
#